data_AF-A0AAE8F535-F1
#
_entry.id   AF-A0AAE8F535-F1
#
_cell.length_a   1.000
_cell.length_b   1.000
_cell.length_c   1.000
_cell.angle_alpha   90.00
_cell.angle_beta   90.00
_cell.angle_gamma   90.00
#
_symmetry.space_group_name_H-M   'P 1'
#
loop_
_entity.id
_entity.type
_entity.pdbx_description
1 polymer ?
#
loop_
_entity_poly.entity_id
_entity_poly.type
_entity_poly.pdbx_seq_one_letter_code
_entity_poly.pdbx_strand_id
1 'polypeptide(L)' 'MDRAELRTHLENLDAAVQPLLKSSPDRCHFWQAFAGMADVIEDGAITGDDAQFVSRRLDEILAWHGLEDAGRDC' A
#
# COMPACT_ATOMS: atom_id res chain seq x y z
N MET A 1 -11.80 -2.55 -10.45
CA MET A 1 -10.61 -3.05 -11.15
C MET A 1 -10.71 -4.55 -11.26
N ASP A 2 -10.16 -5.15 -12.30
CA ASP A 2 -9.95 -6.60 -12.31
C ASP A 2 -8.62 -6.98 -11.66
N ARG A 3 -8.45 -8.27 -11.35
CA ARG A 3 -7.33 -8.77 -10.55
C ARG A 3 -5.95 -8.46 -11.16
N ALA A 4 -5.87 -8.35 -12.48
CA ALA A 4 -4.62 -7.98 -13.16
C ALA A 4 -4.26 -6.51 -12.92
N GLU A 5 -5.24 -5.61 -12.97
CA GLU A 5 -5.08 -4.20 -12.64
C GLU A 5 -4.68 -4.02 -11.18
N LEU A 6 -5.38 -4.67 -10.24
CA LEU A 6 -5.06 -4.63 -8.81
C LEU A 6 -3.61 -5.02 -8.54
N ARG A 7 -3.16 -6.13 -9.15
CA ARG A 7 -1.76 -6.57 -9.04
C ARG A 7 -0.78 -5.51 -9.56
N THR A 8 -1.07 -4.92 -10.71
CA THR A 8 -0.22 -3.87 -11.30
C THR A 8 -0.14 -2.65 -10.38
N HIS A 9 -1.25 -2.23 -9.79
CA HIS A 9 -1.26 -1.13 -8.83
C HIS A 9 -0.48 -1.47 -7.55
N LEU A 10 -0.57 -2.70 -7.04
CA LEU A 10 0.21 -3.15 -5.89
C LEU A 10 1.72 -3.20 -6.19
N GLU A 11 2.12 -3.62 -7.39
CA GLU A 11 3.53 -3.58 -7.83
C GLU A 11 4.04 -2.14 -7.93
N ASN A 12 3.22 -1.21 -8.44
CA ASN A 12 3.55 0.21 -8.47
C ASN A 12 3.66 0.81 -7.06
N LEU A 13 2.77 0.40 -6.14
CA LEU A 13 2.82 0.84 -4.74
C LEU A 13 4.09 0.36 -4.06
N ASP A 14 4.46 -0.92 -4.22
CA ASP A 14 5.71 -1.50 -3.72
C ASP A 14 6.93 -0.71 -4.21
N ALA A 15 7.01 -0.46 -5.52
CA ALA A 15 8.07 0.35 -6.12
C ALA A 15 8.08 1.80 -5.60
N ALA A 16 6.92 2.34 -5.19
CA ALA A 16 6.77 3.68 -4.65
C ALA A 16 7.16 3.79 -3.16
N VAL A 17 7.21 2.70 -2.39
CA VAL A 17 7.50 2.76 -0.94
C VAL A 17 8.84 3.43 -0.65
N GLN A 18 9.91 2.99 -1.30
CA GLN A 18 11.25 3.56 -1.11
C GLN A 18 11.36 5.05 -1.50
N PRO A 19 10.89 5.49 -2.68
CA PRO A 19 10.91 6.91 -3.03
C PRO A 19 9.99 7.76 -2.16
N LEU A 20 8.86 7.23 -1.68
CA LEU A 20 8.02 7.90 -0.69
C LEU A 20 8.79 8.11 0.62
N LEU A 21 9.39 7.06 1.19
CA LEU A 21 10.19 7.16 2.41
C LEU A 21 11.32 8.20 2.30
N LYS A 22 11.97 8.30 1.13
CA LYS A 22 13.04 9.28 0.90
C LYS A 22 12.54 10.72 0.73
N SER A 23 11.32 10.89 0.22
CA SER A 23 10.75 12.20 -0.09
C SER A 23 9.87 12.74 1.03
N SER A 24 9.39 11.87 1.93
CA SER A 24 8.55 12.25 3.06
C SER A 24 9.39 12.91 4.16
N PRO A 25 8.98 14.09 4.66
CA PRO A 25 9.71 14.79 5.71
C PRO A 25 9.66 14.05 7.06
N ASP A 26 8.61 13.28 7.30
CA ASP A 26 8.40 12.47 8.48
C ASP A 26 7.51 11.26 8.15
N ARG A 27 7.35 10.38 9.15
CA ARG A 27 6.55 9.16 9.00
C ARG A 27 5.07 9.44 8.76
N CYS A 28 4.51 10.52 9.31
CA CYS A 28 3.10 10.88 9.11
C CYS A 28 2.83 11.16 7.63
N HIS A 29 3.70 11.95 6.98
CA HIS A 29 3.57 12.24 5.56
C HIS A 29 3.75 11.00 4.68
N PHE A 30 4.65 10.09 5.05
CA PHE A 30 4.77 8.79 4.38
C PHE A 30 3.47 8.00 4.47
N TRP A 31 2.93 7.83 5.67
CA TRP A 31 1.73 7.03 5.88
C TRP A 31 0.49 7.64 5.24
N GLN A 32 0.36 8.97 5.22
CA GLN A 32 -0.71 9.65 4.48
C GLN A 32 -0.62 9.39 2.97
N ALA A 33 0.58 9.49 2.38
CA ALA A 33 0.77 9.23 0.96
C ALA A 33 0.56 7.74 0.62
N PHE A 34 1.09 6.84 1.43
CA PHE A 34 0.91 5.40 1.28
C PHE A 34 -0.58 5.01 1.40
N ALA A 35 -1.27 5.51 2.43
CA ALA A 35 -2.69 5.25 2.64
C ALA A 35 -3.54 5.78 1.48
N GLY A 36 -3.23 6.97 0.94
CA GLY A 36 -3.93 7.50 -0.22
C GLY A 36 -3.78 6.63 -1.47
N MET A 37 -2.62 6.01 -1.68
CA MET A 37 -2.43 5.05 -2.78
C MET A 37 -3.10 3.70 -2.50
N ALA A 38 -3.02 3.20 -1.27
CA ALA A 38 -3.64 1.95 -0.86
C ALA A 38 -5.19 2.01 -0.95
N ASP A 39 -5.79 3.13 -0.54
CA ASP A 39 -7.24 3.36 -0.58
C ASP A 39 -7.82 3.23 -2.00
N VAL A 40 -7.11 3.75 -3.01
CA VAL A 40 -7.50 3.61 -4.43
C VAL A 40 -7.50 2.13 -4.88
N ILE A 41 -6.56 1.34 -4.36
CA ILE A 41 -6.46 -0.10 -4.68
C ILE A 41 -7.56 -0.88 -3.96
N GLU A 42 -7.80 -0.54 -2.68
CA GLU A 42 -8.84 -1.16 -1.87
C GLU A 42 -10.25 -0.85 -2.41
N ASP A 43 -10.53 0.39 -2.82
CA ASP A 43 -11.79 0.78 -3.49
C ASP A 43 -11.96 0.06 -4.84
N GLY A 44 -10.85 -0.18 -5.54
CA GLY A 44 -10.84 -0.94 -6.79
C GLY A 44 -11.19 -2.43 -6.62
N ALA A 45 -11.09 -2.98 -5.41
CA ALA A 45 -11.29 -4.39 -5.07
C ALA A 45 -12.76 -4.69 -4.69
N ILE A 46 -13.61 -4.80 -5.72
CA ILE A 46 -15.07 -4.90 -5.55
C ILE A 46 -15.53 -6.19 -4.86
N THR A 47 -14.79 -7.29 -5.01
CA THR A 47 -15.15 -8.59 -4.42
C THR A 47 -14.42 -8.82 -3.10
N GLY A 48 -15.03 -9.58 -2.20
CA GLY A 48 -14.37 -9.96 -0.93
C GLY A 48 -13.09 -10.77 -1.12
N ASP A 49 -12.98 -11.54 -2.22
CA ASP A 49 -11.77 -12.28 -2.57
C ASP A 49 -10.66 -11.31 -3.01
N ASP A 50 -10.99 -10.31 -3.81
CA ASP A 50 -10.05 -9.26 -4.23
C ASP A 50 -9.62 -8.38 -3.06
N ALA A 51 -10.55 -8.01 -2.17
CA ALA A 51 -10.23 -7.24 -0.97
C ALA A 51 -9.25 -8.01 -0.06
N GLN A 52 -9.46 -9.33 0.10
CA GLN A 52 -8.54 -10.17 0.87
C GLN A 52 -7.18 -10.31 0.17
N PHE A 53 -7.16 -10.42 -1.16
CA PHE A 53 -5.91 -10.45 -1.94
C PHE A 53 -5.12 -9.14 -1.78
N VAL A 54 -5.78 -7.99 -1.93
CA VAL A 54 -5.16 -6.67 -1.76
C VAL A 54 -4.62 -6.51 -0.34
N SER A 55 -5.42 -6.81 0.68
CA SER A 55 -5.02 -6.69 2.09
C SER A 55 -3.77 -7.53 2.41
N ARG A 56 -3.72 -8.80 1.97
CA ARG A 56 -2.53 -9.65 2.15
C ARG A 56 -1.32 -9.08 1.44
N ARG A 57 -1.48 -8.57 0.22
CA ARG A 57 -0.36 -8.04 -0.55
C ARG A 57 0.19 -6.75 0.05
N LEU A 58 -0.68 -5.89 0.57
CA LEU A 58 -0.27 -4.70 1.32
C LEU A 58 0.54 -5.07 2.56
N ASP A 59 0.09 -6.06 3.32
CA ASP A 59 0.81 -6.56 4.50
C ASP A 59 2.21 -7.09 4.13
N GLU A 60 2.32 -7.88 3.05
CA GLU A 60 3.61 -8.36 2.53
C GLU A 60 4.55 -7.22 2.12
N ILE A 61 4.03 -6.19 1.42
CA ILE A 61 4.82 -5.01 1.04
C ILE A 61 5.36 -4.32 2.29
N LEU A 62 4.51 -4.10 3.30
CA LEU A 62 4.92 -3.48 4.55
C LEU A 62 6.00 -4.30 5.26
N ALA A 63 5.85 -5.63 5.32
CA ALA A 63 6.85 -6.54 5.89
C ALA A 63 8.19 -6.49 5.16
N TRP A 64 8.17 -6.49 3.82
CA TRP A 64 9.39 -6.42 3.01
C TRP A 64 10.15 -5.11 3.21
N HIS A 65 9.44 -4.03 3.53
CA HIS A 65 10.02 -2.72 3.81
C HIS A 65 10.28 -2.45 5.29
N GLY A 66 9.97 -3.39 6.19
CA GLY A 66 10.17 -3.25 7.64
C GLY A 66 9.22 -2.23 8.29
N LEU A 67 8.00 -2.11 7.77
CA LEU A 67 6.98 -1.12 8.16
C LEU A 67 5.79 -1.74 8.91
N GLU A 68 5.90 -2.99 9.37
CA GLU A 68 4.80 -3.78 9.98
C GLU A 68 4.19 -3.14 11.24
N ASP A 69 4.96 -2.32 11.97
CA ASP A 69 4.56 -1.75 13.27
C ASP A 69 4.86 -0.24 13.39
N ALA A 70 5.68 0.29 12.46
CA ALA A 70 6.35 1.56 12.64
C ALA A 70 5.56 2.76 12.09
N GLY A 71 4.59 3.24 12.86
CA GLY A 71 4.01 4.58 12.68
C GLY A 71 2.65 4.64 12.01
N ARG A 72 1.84 3.58 12.04
CA ARG A 72 0.45 3.66 11.55
C ARG A 72 -0.45 4.60 12.38
N ASP A 73 0.00 4.99 13.57
CA ASP A 73 -0.63 5.93 14.51
C ASP A 73 -0.08 7.36 14.32
N CYS A 74 -0.22 7.89 13.11
CA CYS A 74 0.17 9.26 12.76
C CYS A 74 -1.06 10.17 12.66
#